data_AF-A0A9E0V073-F1
#
_entry.id   AF-A0A9E0V073-F1
#
_cell.length_a   1.000
_cell.length_b   1.000
_cell.length_c   1.000
_cell.angle_alpha   90.00
_cell.angle_beta   90.00
_cell.angle_gamma   90.00
#
_symmetry.space_group_name_H-M   'P 1'
#
loop_
_entity.id
_entity.type
_entity.pdbx_description
1 polymer ?
#
loop_
_entity_poly.entity_id
_entity_poly.type
_entity_poly.pdbx_seq_one_letter_code
_entity_poly.pdbx_strand_id
1 'polypeptide(L)'
;MKKLILFFVLFFAVSTLVNADGITRRIKFQKGQSAATYEGGVVRGDRDTYLIKASKNQTMTITITSAEDNAVFQVKDTKTGKYLKGAADGDDATSFMGTLPSSGDYKIIVGGTRGNCSYTLNVGVD
;
A
#
# COMPACT_ATOMS: atom_id res chain seq x y z
N MET A 1 -7.75 -34.37 -24.67
CA MET A 1 -9.01 -33.72 -24.25
C MET A 1 -8.66 -32.77 -23.10
N LYS A 2 -8.66 -31.45 -23.38
CA LYS A 2 -8.19 -30.42 -22.45
C LYS A 2 -9.26 -30.20 -21.37
N LYS A 3 -8.92 -30.42 -20.10
CA LYS A 3 -9.81 -30.15 -18.97
C LYS A 3 -9.96 -28.63 -18.82
N LEU A 4 -11.15 -28.12 -19.10
CA LEU A 4 -11.53 -26.73 -18.90
C LEU A 4 -11.82 -26.53 -17.40
N ILE A 5 -10.93 -25.85 -16.70
CA ILE A 5 -11.17 -25.43 -15.31
C ILE A 5 -11.95 -24.12 -15.36
N LEU A 6 -13.19 -24.17 -14.90
CA LEU A 6 -14.10 -23.03 -14.80
C LEU A 6 -13.73 -22.23 -13.53
N PHE A 7 -13.11 -21.06 -13.70
CA PHE A 7 -12.95 -20.11 -12.60
C PHE A 7 -14.26 -19.33 -12.42
N PHE A 8 -14.95 -19.59 -11.31
CA PHE A 8 -16.12 -18.84 -10.89
C PHE A 8 -15.64 -17.48 -10.37
N VAL A 9 -15.70 -16.43 -11.18
CA VAL A 9 -15.40 -15.06 -10.73
C VAL A 9 -16.65 -14.51 -10.05
N LEU A 10 -16.62 -14.50 -8.71
CA LEU A 10 -17.67 -13.92 -7.89
C LEU A 10 -17.43 -12.41 -7.81
N PHE A 11 -18.28 -11.61 -8.46
CA PHE A 11 -18.22 -10.15 -8.41
C PHE A 11 -18.88 -9.68 -7.10
N PHE A 12 -18.10 -9.53 -6.03
CA PHE A 12 -18.54 -8.79 -4.85
C PHE A 12 -18.29 -7.30 -5.11
N ALA A 13 -19.35 -6.49 -5.14
CA ALA A 13 -19.21 -5.05 -5.08
C ALA A 13 -18.69 -4.69 -3.68
N VAL A 14 -17.37 -4.49 -3.55
CA VAL A 14 -16.77 -3.96 -2.32
C VAL A 14 -16.98 -2.46 -2.33
N SER A 15 -17.85 -1.97 -1.46
CA SER A 15 -17.99 -0.54 -1.22
C SER A 15 -16.72 -0.03 -0.54
N THR A 16 -15.97 0.85 -1.19
CA THR A 16 -14.82 1.51 -0.56
C THR A 16 -15.32 2.47 0.50
N LEU A 17 -15.00 2.21 1.77
CA LEU A 17 -15.27 3.16 2.84
C LEU A 17 -14.29 4.34 2.67
N VAL A 18 -14.82 5.48 2.26
CA VAL A 18 -14.10 6.74 2.26
C VAL A 18 -14.08 7.28 3.69
N ASN A 19 -12.91 7.35 4.32
CA ASN A 19 -12.75 7.89 5.68
C ASN A 19 -12.41 9.38 5.64
N ALA A 20 -13.14 10.18 6.43
CA ALA A 20 -13.02 11.64 6.50
C ALA A 20 -11.94 12.15 7.48
N ASP A 21 -10.99 11.28 7.85
CA ASP A 21 -9.80 11.65 8.64
C ASP A 21 -8.60 10.71 8.34
N GLY A 22 -8.70 9.99 7.21
CA GLY A 22 -7.84 8.84 6.89
C GLY A 22 -7.94 7.68 7.88
N ILE A 23 -7.25 6.57 7.60
CA ILE A 23 -7.13 5.43 8.52
C ILE A 23 -5.70 5.23 9.00
N THR A 24 -5.53 4.54 10.12
CA THR A 24 -4.26 3.89 10.46
C THR A 24 -4.48 2.39 10.64
N ARG A 25 -3.82 1.57 9.84
CA ARG A 25 -3.96 0.10 9.85
C ARG A 25 -2.61 -0.59 9.95
N ARG A 26 -2.48 -1.60 10.81
CA ARG A 26 -1.31 -2.47 10.81
C ARG A 26 -1.46 -3.59 9.78
N ILE A 27 -0.46 -3.74 8.93
CA ILE A 27 -0.34 -4.86 7.99
C ILE A 27 -0.01 -6.12 8.77
N LYS A 28 -0.75 -7.19 8.45
CA LYS A 28 -0.52 -8.54 8.96
C LYS A 28 -0.61 -9.50 7.78
N PHE A 29 0.45 -10.25 7.55
CA PHE A 29 0.43 -11.28 6.53
C PHE A 29 -0.24 -12.55 7.06
N GLN A 30 -0.94 -13.25 6.17
CA GLN A 30 -1.41 -14.60 6.47
C GLN A 30 -0.22 -15.53 6.68
N LYS A 31 -0.43 -16.63 7.41
CA LYS A 31 0.64 -17.60 7.66
C LYS A 31 1.22 -18.11 6.34
N GLY A 32 2.54 -17.98 6.19
CA GLY A 32 3.27 -18.40 4.98
C GLY A 32 3.23 -17.40 3.82
N GLN A 33 2.60 -16.23 4.00
CA GLN A 33 2.61 -15.14 3.02
C GLN A 33 3.58 -14.05 3.42
N SER A 34 4.19 -13.37 2.45
CA SER A 34 5.01 -12.17 2.62
C SER A 34 4.37 -10.91 2.03
N ALA A 35 3.16 -11.03 1.46
CA ALA A 35 2.43 -9.94 0.84
C ALA A 35 0.95 -9.89 1.23
N ALA A 36 0.35 -8.71 1.11
CA ALA A 36 -1.06 -8.44 1.35
C ALA A 36 -1.59 -7.34 0.43
N THR A 37 -2.89 -7.39 0.16
CA THR A 37 -3.60 -6.39 -0.65
C THR A 37 -4.65 -5.68 0.19
N TYR A 38 -4.77 -4.38 0.00
CA TYR A 38 -5.72 -3.51 0.69
C TYR A 38 -6.42 -2.61 -0.31
N GLU A 39 -7.75 -2.54 -0.22
CA GLU A 39 -8.55 -1.57 -0.96
C GLU A 39 -8.99 -0.46 -0.01
N GLY A 40 -9.07 0.77 -0.52
CA GLY A 40 -9.46 1.92 0.28
C GLY A 40 -9.80 3.15 -0.55
N GLY A 41 -10.10 4.23 0.15
CA GLY A 41 -10.30 5.53 -0.45
C GLY A 41 -9.99 6.66 0.52
N VAL A 42 -9.29 7.67 0.03
CA VAL A 42 -8.82 8.83 0.80
C VAL A 42 -9.54 10.09 0.32
N VAL A 43 -10.11 10.86 1.25
CA VAL A 43 -10.63 12.20 0.95
C VAL A 43 -9.47 13.15 0.65
N ARG A 44 -9.69 14.13 -0.22
CA ARG A 44 -8.68 15.15 -0.52
C ARG A 44 -8.18 15.82 0.76
N GLY A 45 -6.87 15.77 0.99
CA GLY A 45 -6.23 16.37 2.16
C GLY A 45 -5.89 15.34 3.25
N ASP A 46 -6.64 14.26 3.33
CA ASP A 46 -6.44 13.19 4.31
C ASP A 46 -5.36 12.21 3.87
N ARG A 47 -4.95 11.32 4.77
CA ARG A 47 -3.96 10.27 4.49
C ARG A 47 -4.32 8.96 5.17
N ASP A 48 -4.31 7.88 4.40
CA ASP A 48 -4.35 6.54 4.96
C ASP A 48 -2.93 6.09 5.28
N THR A 49 -2.72 5.50 6.45
CA THR A 49 -1.42 5.04 6.91
C THR A 49 -1.43 3.53 7.18
N TYR A 50 -0.55 2.79 6.52
CA TYR A 50 -0.32 1.39 6.76
C TYR A 50 1.01 1.18 7.50
N LEU A 51 0.96 0.51 8.65
CA LEU A 51 2.14 0.16 9.44
C LEU A 51 2.58 -1.26 9.09
N ILE A 52 3.78 -1.40 8.55
CA ILE A 52 4.40 -2.69 8.25
C ILE A 52 5.65 -2.89 9.10
N LYS A 53 5.71 -4.02 9.80
CA LYS A 53 6.93 -4.44 10.50
C LYS A 53 7.81 -5.20 9.51
N ALA A 54 9.07 -4.80 9.41
CA ALA A 54 10.05 -5.46 8.55
C ALA A 54 11.45 -5.40 9.17
N SER A 55 12.34 -6.24 8.66
CA SER A 55 13.73 -6.35 9.12
C SER A 55 14.68 -5.63 8.17
N LYS A 56 15.81 -5.17 8.71
CA LYS A 56 16.93 -4.68 7.92
C LYS A 56 17.32 -5.70 6.85
N ASN A 57 17.68 -5.20 5.67
CA ASN A 57 18.08 -5.95 4.49
C ASN A 57 16.96 -6.77 3.81
N GLN A 58 15.73 -6.77 4.32
CA GLN A 58 14.60 -7.26 3.53
C GLN A 58 14.34 -6.32 2.36
N THR A 59 13.79 -6.85 1.27
CA THR A 59 13.32 -6.06 0.14
C THR A 59 11.83 -5.81 0.31
N MET A 60 11.43 -4.54 0.39
CA MET A 60 10.03 -4.14 0.37
C MET A 60 9.61 -3.84 -1.06
N THR A 61 8.47 -4.39 -1.47
CA THR A 61 7.83 -4.12 -2.76
C THR A 61 6.44 -3.57 -2.52
N ILE A 62 6.11 -2.45 -3.16
CA ILE A 62 4.79 -1.81 -3.06
C ILE A 62 4.34 -1.44 -4.46
N THR A 63 3.06 -1.68 -4.77
CA THR A 63 2.37 -1.08 -5.91
C THR A 63 1.02 -0.54 -5.48
N ILE A 64 0.60 0.56 -6.09
CA ILE A 64 -0.73 1.12 -5.91
C ILE A 64 -1.38 1.37 -7.27
N THR A 65 -2.66 1.06 -7.38
CA THR A 65 -3.49 1.40 -8.55
C THR A 65 -4.69 2.20 -8.09
N SER A 66 -5.21 3.04 -8.96
CA SER A 66 -6.41 3.85 -8.70
C SER A 66 -7.20 4.04 -9.99
N ALA A 67 -8.53 4.05 -9.91
CA ALA A 67 -9.39 4.23 -11.08
C ALA A 67 -9.17 5.57 -11.81
N GLU A 68 -8.74 6.59 -11.07
CA GLU A 68 -8.50 7.94 -11.58
C GLU A 68 -7.01 8.28 -11.77
N ASP A 69 -6.11 7.30 -11.67
CA ASP A 69 -4.66 7.53 -11.76
C ASP A 69 -4.16 8.68 -10.86
N ASN A 70 -4.68 8.75 -9.64
CA ASN A 70 -4.41 9.82 -8.69
C ASN A 70 -3.97 9.34 -7.30
N ALA A 71 -3.87 8.04 -7.04
CA ALA A 71 -3.36 7.54 -5.76
C ALA A 71 -1.84 7.33 -5.82
N VAL A 72 -1.15 7.88 -4.81
CA VAL A 72 0.30 7.78 -4.63
C VAL A 72 0.61 7.44 -3.17
N PHE A 73 1.85 7.07 -2.90
CA PHE A 73 2.30 6.83 -1.53
C PHE A 73 3.68 7.39 -1.23
N GLN A 74 3.94 7.57 0.06
CA GLN A 74 5.29 7.71 0.61
C GLN A 74 5.60 6.55 1.56
N VAL A 75 6.88 6.24 1.74
CA VAL A 75 7.37 5.27 2.73
C VAL A 75 8.30 5.94 3.72
N LYS A 76 7.93 5.93 5.00
CA LYS A 76 8.69 6.55 6.09
C LYS A 76 9.17 5.50 7.09
N ASP A 77 10.47 5.46 7.32
CA ASP A 77 11.07 4.68 8.41
C ASP A 77 10.70 5.33 9.75
N THR A 78 10.01 4.60 10.63
CA THR A 78 9.55 5.15 11.92
C THR A 78 10.69 5.34 12.92
N LYS A 79 11.77 4.58 12.79
CA LYS A 79 12.93 4.64 13.69
C LYS A 79 13.80 5.85 13.37
N THR A 80 14.04 6.12 12.08
CA THR A 80 14.88 7.25 11.67
C THR A 80 14.09 8.52 11.36
N GLY A 81 12.78 8.41 11.12
CA GLY A 81 11.92 9.50 10.68
C GLY A 81 12.14 9.91 9.21
N LYS A 82 13.03 9.23 8.48
CA LYS A 82 13.36 9.54 7.09
C LYS A 82 12.43 8.81 6.12
N TYR A 83 12.15 9.47 4.99
CA TYR A 83 11.50 8.80 3.86
C TYR A 83 12.51 7.96 3.07
N LEU A 84 12.03 6.87 2.47
CA LEU A 84 12.82 6.06 1.55
C LEU A 84 12.89 6.76 0.19
N LYS A 85 14.07 6.72 -0.43
CA LYS A 85 14.30 7.31 -1.76
C LYS A 85 13.42 6.61 -2.81
N GLY A 86 12.73 7.38 -3.65
CA GLY A 86 11.79 6.85 -4.65
C GLY A 86 10.38 6.61 -4.10
N ALA A 87 10.15 6.94 -2.82
CA ALA A 87 8.85 7.03 -2.19
C ALA A 87 8.87 8.10 -1.09
N ALA A 88 9.53 9.22 -1.36
CA ALA A 88 9.55 10.39 -0.49
C ALA A 88 8.46 11.40 -0.89
N ASP A 89 8.36 12.46 -0.09
CA ASP A 89 7.47 13.57 -0.43
C ASP A 89 7.89 14.20 -1.78
N GLY A 90 6.91 14.41 -2.66
CA GLY A 90 7.12 14.88 -4.03
C GLY A 90 7.54 13.81 -5.06
N ASP A 91 7.79 12.56 -4.65
CA ASP A 91 8.10 11.48 -5.62
C ASP A 91 6.85 10.96 -6.35
N ASP A 92 5.64 11.24 -5.83
CA ASP A 92 4.36 10.76 -6.37
C ASP A 92 4.39 9.27 -6.74
N ALA A 93 4.99 8.46 -5.85
CA ALA A 93 5.28 7.07 -6.14
C ALA A 93 4.01 6.22 -6.28
N THR A 94 3.93 5.50 -7.40
CA THR A 94 2.92 4.48 -7.66
C THR A 94 3.47 3.05 -7.55
N SER A 95 4.80 2.91 -7.51
CA SER A 95 5.50 1.67 -7.22
C SER A 95 6.81 1.93 -6.49
N PHE A 96 7.25 0.97 -5.70
CA PHE A 96 8.51 1.02 -4.96
C PHE A 96 9.08 -0.39 -4.83
N MET A 97 10.38 -0.50 -5.00
CA MET A 97 11.15 -1.69 -4.65
C MET A 97 12.46 -1.22 -4.03
N GLY A 98 12.76 -1.67 -2.81
CA GLY A 98 13.99 -1.25 -2.14
C GLY A 98 14.35 -2.07 -0.92
N THR A 99 15.65 -2.19 -0.69
CA THR A 99 16.20 -2.84 0.50
C THR A 99 16.08 -1.94 1.73
N LEU A 100 15.58 -2.49 2.83
CA LEU A 100 15.28 -1.71 4.03
C LEU A 100 16.55 -1.43 4.86
N PRO A 101 16.80 -0.16 5.22
CA PRO A 101 18.01 0.23 5.92
C PRO A 101 18.01 -0.16 7.40
N SER A 102 16.85 -0.44 7.99
CA SER A 102 16.71 -0.72 9.42
C SER A 102 15.59 -1.73 9.72
N SER A 103 15.69 -2.41 10.88
CA SER A 103 14.59 -3.23 11.38
C SER A 103 13.65 -2.37 12.21
N GLY A 104 12.35 -2.53 12.01
CA GLY A 104 11.35 -1.74 12.71
C GLY A 104 10.03 -1.66 11.95
N ASP A 105 9.24 -0.65 12.28
CA ASP A 105 8.04 -0.34 11.52
C ASP A 105 8.35 0.71 10.45
N TYR A 106 7.69 0.57 9.30
CA TYR A 106 7.60 1.56 8.26
C TYR A 106 6.15 2.00 8.11
N LYS A 107 5.94 3.30 7.84
CA LYS A 107 4.64 3.86 7.46
C LYS A 107 4.58 3.95 5.95
N ILE A 108 3.58 3.31 5.35
CA ILE A 108 3.18 3.54 3.96
C ILE A 108 2.00 4.51 4.03
N ILE A 109 2.21 5.72 3.52
CA ILE A 109 1.28 6.85 3.66
C ILE A 109 0.66 7.07 2.29
N VAL A 110 -0.62 6.74 2.14
CA VAL A 110 -1.37 6.84 0.89
C VAL A 110 -2.17 8.14 0.86
N GLY A 111 -2.17 8.80 -0.29
CA GLY A 111 -2.97 9.99 -0.53
C GLY A 111 -3.26 10.19 -2.02
N GLY A 112 -4.12 11.17 -2.29
CA GLY A 112 -4.42 11.60 -3.65
C GLY A 112 -3.51 12.74 -4.11
N THR A 113 -3.07 12.73 -5.36
CA THR A 113 -2.43 13.90 -6.02
C THR A 113 -3.46 14.98 -6.36
N ARG A 114 -4.71 14.56 -6.60
CA ARG A 114 -5.86 15.42 -6.90
C ARG A 114 -7.15 14.81 -6.36
N GLY A 115 -8.07 15.64 -5.86
CA GLY A 115 -9.40 15.19 -5.44
C GLY A 115 -9.37 14.08 -4.39
N ASN A 116 -10.48 13.34 -4.30
CA ASN A 116 -10.53 12.09 -3.56
C ASN A 116 -9.89 11.00 -4.42
N CYS A 117 -9.25 10.01 -3.79
CA CYS A 117 -8.70 8.87 -4.53
C CYS A 117 -9.22 7.56 -3.95
N SER A 118 -9.64 6.64 -4.83
CA SER A 118 -9.83 5.23 -4.48
C SER A 118 -8.58 4.48 -4.91
N TYR A 119 -8.21 3.44 -4.17
CA TYR A 119 -6.98 2.70 -4.46
C TYR A 119 -7.03 1.22 -4.11
N THR A 120 -6.20 0.45 -4.80
CA THR A 120 -5.77 -0.90 -4.41
C THR A 120 -4.27 -0.86 -4.15
N LEU A 121 -3.85 -1.19 -2.94
CA LEU A 121 -2.47 -1.19 -2.48
C LEU A 121 -2.00 -2.65 -2.29
N ASN A 122 -0.94 -3.04 -3.00
CA ASN A 122 -0.23 -4.29 -2.75
C ASN A 122 1.09 -3.98 -2.03
N VAL A 123 1.36 -4.71 -0.95
CA VAL A 123 2.57 -4.56 -0.14
C VAL A 123 3.16 -5.93 0.15
N GLY A 124 4.45 -6.09 -0.10
CA GLY A 124 5.23 -7.27 0.26
C GLY A 124 6.59 -6.95 0.87
N VAL A 125 7.12 -7.87 1.68
CA VAL A 125 8.47 -7.82 2.23
C VAL A 125 9.12 -9.19 2.24
N ASP A 126 10.26 -9.31 1.59
CA ASP A 126 11.02 -10.57 1.45
C ASP A 126 12.39 -10.44 2.13
#